data_AF-A0A5S3XJN6-F1
#
_entry.id   AF-A0A5S3XJN6-F1
#
_cell.length_a   1.000
_cell.length_b   1.000
_cell.length_c   1.000
_cell.angle_alpha   90.00
_cell.angle_beta   90.00
_cell.angle_gamma   90.00
#
_symmetry.space_group_name_H-M   'P 1'
#
loop_
_entity.id
_entity.type
_entity.pdbx_description
1 polymer ?
#
loop_
_entity_poly.entity_id
_entity_poly.type
_entity_poly.pdbx_seq_one_letter_code
_entity_poly.pdbx_strand_id
1 'polypeptide(L)'
;MATIQNAVQAMVDKLVTDMKGSTPLSAEDQALVSNAITKLADNDRLEKALVAVAEEHLDVATGELKQATSNNTSTMANATQSVNNASNTLVSRSAQLSQLDSITPAIENITKVQQQASASYVKPLFGLSKLETPNASSNNGRTTAAFAIYDSSGETHLVRPSYTANNTHEQSRIEFLTVSNDASHKSTLFTSFVYTNAFEQNPVSKVLQYGSSAFLPLALKAAPNDIQYEVVFSSQDSVSSSANDYGGIFCKTAGFNSITKPKKDLNAVDQWGITTVTDHVHHTVGVLYDNNKHCLVVVDEGTSLLIEKYRDGNNITAISIPDAAALQSYVDAGDFTCVNFIHNTLLHPHGISRYNQAEGAMSSYAQNYHGYFGILNGVTKMGHNKYSAHYRFTEEKKLEPINFFFTSNSEPYKTSNANGTQNSEGEVTVALQSMAGELLGMYQYKSKPDHIGYQGGIMAVAINCINPYSGVGILNEHYLHNQYGLGRTCRAF
;
A
#
# COMPACT_ATOMS: atom_id res chain seq x y z
N MET A 1 -56.70 64.12 87.43
CA MET A 1 -55.75 63.02 87.12
C MET A 1 -55.03 63.20 85.78
N ALA A 2 -55.62 63.83 84.75
CA ALA A 2 -54.90 64.17 83.51
C ALA A 2 -53.80 65.26 83.66
N THR A 3 -53.79 65.98 84.78
CA THR A 3 -52.83 67.07 85.05
C THR A 3 -51.48 66.59 85.60
N ILE A 4 -51.37 65.40 86.21
CA ILE A 4 -50.10 64.89 86.78
C ILE A 4 -49.28 64.12 85.75
N GLN A 5 -49.90 63.26 84.92
CA GLN A 5 -49.17 62.54 83.88
C GLN A 5 -48.57 63.47 82.82
N ASN A 6 -49.30 64.52 82.42
CA ASN A 6 -48.74 65.55 81.54
C ASN A 6 -47.62 66.34 82.21
N ALA A 7 -47.66 66.52 83.53
CA ALA A 7 -46.58 67.15 84.28
C ALA A 7 -45.35 66.24 84.41
N VAL A 8 -45.54 64.92 84.61
CA VAL A 8 -44.44 63.94 84.69
C VAL A 8 -43.78 63.75 83.34
N GLN A 9 -44.55 63.62 82.25
CA GLN A 9 -43.97 63.52 80.91
C GLN A 9 -43.27 64.82 80.51
N ALA A 10 -43.85 65.99 80.81
CA ALA A 10 -43.18 67.27 80.60
C ALA A 10 -41.90 67.42 81.45
N MET A 11 -41.86 66.84 82.66
CA MET A 11 -40.64 66.78 83.47
C MET A 11 -39.59 65.86 82.85
N VAL A 12 -39.96 64.67 82.36
CA VAL A 12 -39.02 63.73 81.73
C VAL A 12 -38.50 64.31 80.41
N ASP A 13 -39.35 64.94 79.60
CA ASP A 13 -38.94 65.56 78.34
C ASP A 13 -38.07 66.79 78.59
N LYS A 14 -38.36 67.58 79.63
CA LYS A 14 -37.50 68.68 80.08
C LYS A 14 -36.16 68.13 80.59
N LEU A 15 -36.16 67.09 81.41
CA LEU A 15 -34.95 66.45 81.94
C LEU A 15 -34.05 65.90 80.81
N VAL A 16 -34.63 65.24 79.81
CA VAL A 16 -33.91 64.74 78.63
C VAL A 16 -33.38 65.89 77.78
N THR A 17 -34.12 67.00 77.69
CA THR A 17 -33.69 68.20 76.95
C THR A 17 -32.54 68.91 77.69
N ASP A 18 -32.65 69.06 79.01
CA ASP A 18 -31.63 69.66 79.86
C ASP A 18 -30.37 68.77 79.92
N MET A 19 -30.52 67.44 79.91
CA MET A 19 -29.40 66.48 79.79
C MET A 19 -28.65 66.57 78.45
N LYS A 20 -29.30 67.10 77.40
CA LYS A 20 -28.70 67.29 76.08
C LYS A 20 -28.20 68.73 75.85
N GLY A 21 -28.59 69.68 76.68
CA GLY A 21 -28.18 71.09 76.60
C GLY A 21 -26.84 71.35 77.31
N SER A 22 -26.13 72.40 76.91
CA SER A 22 -24.83 72.80 77.48
C SER A 22 -24.93 73.53 78.84
N THR A 23 -26.09 73.46 79.49
CA THR A 23 -26.33 74.06 80.81
C THR A 23 -26.34 72.95 81.86
N PRO A 24 -25.56 73.04 82.95
CA PRO A 24 -25.51 71.98 83.95
C PRO A 24 -26.90 71.71 84.56
N LEU A 25 -27.27 70.44 84.65
CA LEU A 25 -28.53 70.00 85.28
C LEU A 25 -28.62 70.45 86.73
N SER A 26 -29.84 70.75 87.17
CA SER A 26 -30.11 71.11 88.55
C SER A 26 -29.78 69.97 89.51
N ALA A 27 -29.54 70.28 90.78
CA ALA A 27 -29.19 69.28 91.78
C ALA A 27 -30.30 68.22 91.99
N GLU A 28 -31.57 68.61 91.84
CA GLU A 28 -32.72 67.68 91.93
C GLU A 28 -32.75 66.69 90.76
N ASP A 29 -32.49 67.18 89.55
CA ASP A 29 -32.43 66.38 88.33
C ASP A 29 -31.29 65.36 88.37
N GLN A 30 -30.12 65.77 88.88
CA GLN A 30 -28.99 64.87 89.09
C GLN A 30 -29.30 63.77 90.12
N ALA A 31 -30.00 64.09 91.20
CA ALA A 31 -30.39 63.12 92.21
C ALA A 31 -31.39 62.07 91.67
N LEU A 32 -32.33 62.50 90.81
CA LEU A 32 -33.32 61.60 90.21
C LEU A 32 -32.67 60.59 89.25
N VAL A 33 -31.76 61.07 88.38
CA VAL A 33 -30.98 60.23 87.46
C VAL A 33 -30.09 59.26 88.24
N SER A 34 -29.41 59.75 89.28
CA SER A 34 -28.58 58.90 90.14
C SER A 34 -29.38 57.75 90.76
N ASN A 35 -30.59 58.01 91.27
CA ASN A 35 -31.42 56.99 91.91
C ASN A 35 -31.97 55.95 90.91
N ALA A 36 -32.28 56.37 89.67
CA ALA A 36 -32.64 55.45 88.60
C ALA A 36 -31.46 54.55 88.18
N ILE A 37 -30.26 55.12 88.09
CA ILE A 37 -29.01 54.37 87.84
C ILE A 37 -28.76 53.37 88.97
N THR A 38 -28.90 53.78 90.24
CA THR A 38 -28.72 52.89 91.38
C THR A 38 -29.72 51.73 91.35
N LYS A 39 -31.01 51.98 91.04
CA LYS A 39 -32.02 50.91 90.93
C LYS A 39 -31.79 49.97 89.75
N LEU A 40 -31.17 50.44 88.66
CA LEU A 40 -30.75 49.59 87.55
C LEU A 40 -29.49 48.79 87.90
N ALA A 41 -28.55 49.40 88.63
CA ALA A 41 -27.32 48.76 89.09
C ALA A 41 -27.59 47.66 90.14
N ASP A 42 -28.62 47.83 90.98
CA ASP A 42 -28.97 46.87 92.05
C ASP A 42 -29.97 45.77 91.60
N ASN A 43 -30.23 45.62 90.29
CA ASN A 43 -31.22 44.65 89.78
C ASN A 43 -30.61 43.26 89.52
N ASP A 44 -30.35 42.56 90.62
CA ASP A 44 -29.81 41.19 90.71
C ASP A 44 -30.60 40.14 89.90
N ARG A 45 -31.87 40.41 89.57
CA ARG A 45 -32.71 39.54 88.73
C ARG A 45 -32.37 39.65 87.24
N LEU A 46 -31.99 40.84 86.78
CA LEU A 46 -31.65 41.06 85.37
C LEU A 46 -30.34 40.35 85.01
N GLU A 47 -29.33 40.45 85.87
CA GLU A 47 -28.04 39.78 85.68
C GLU A 47 -28.18 38.25 85.64
N LYS A 48 -28.91 37.66 86.60
CA LYS A 48 -29.16 36.20 86.63
C LYS A 48 -29.92 35.70 85.40
N ALA A 49 -30.90 36.46 84.91
CA ALA A 49 -31.63 36.11 83.69
C ALA A 49 -30.71 36.18 82.45
N LEU A 50 -29.82 37.17 82.38
CA LEU A 50 -28.87 37.30 81.27
C LEU A 50 -27.86 36.15 81.23
N VAL A 51 -27.32 35.77 82.39
CA VAL A 51 -26.37 34.65 82.51
C VAL A 51 -27.02 33.33 82.13
N ALA A 52 -28.23 33.03 82.63
CA ALA A 52 -28.92 31.79 82.31
C ALA A 52 -29.21 31.63 80.80
N VAL A 53 -29.61 32.71 80.14
CA VAL A 53 -29.82 32.74 78.68
C VAL A 53 -28.51 32.55 77.92
N ALA A 54 -27.42 33.16 78.39
CA ALA A 54 -26.10 32.98 77.78
C ALA A 54 -25.59 31.53 77.93
N GLU A 55 -25.77 30.91 79.10
CA GLU A 55 -25.41 29.50 79.35
C GLU A 55 -26.23 28.55 78.46
N GLU A 56 -27.54 28.74 78.36
CA GLU A 56 -28.40 27.92 77.50
C GLU A 56 -27.99 28.02 76.02
N HIS A 57 -27.73 29.24 75.52
CA HIS A 57 -27.26 29.42 74.14
C HIS A 57 -25.87 28.81 73.89
N LEU A 58 -24.95 28.90 74.85
CA LEU A 58 -23.62 28.30 74.74
C LEU A 58 -23.68 26.75 74.76
N ASP A 59 -24.57 26.17 75.56
CA ASP A 59 -24.76 24.72 75.61
C ASP A 59 -25.35 24.18 74.31
N VAL A 60 -26.38 24.85 73.76
CA VAL A 60 -26.97 24.50 72.46
C VAL A 60 -25.91 24.59 71.34
N ALA A 61 -25.18 25.70 71.27
CA ALA A 61 -24.13 25.89 70.28
C ALA A 61 -23.02 24.83 70.39
N THR A 62 -22.65 24.44 71.62
CA THR A 62 -21.68 23.38 71.87
C THR A 62 -22.20 22.01 71.41
N GLY A 63 -23.48 21.72 71.64
CA GLY A 63 -24.14 20.50 71.17
C GLY A 63 -24.14 20.40 69.64
N GLU A 64 -24.54 21.47 68.96
CA GLU A 64 -24.56 21.54 67.49
C GLU A 64 -23.16 21.38 66.89
N LEU A 65 -22.14 22.02 67.47
CA LEU A 65 -20.74 21.89 67.03
C LEU A 65 -20.21 20.47 67.18
N LYS A 66 -20.53 19.78 68.29
CA LYS A 66 -20.15 18.37 68.49
C LYS A 66 -20.82 17.47 67.44
N GLN A 67 -22.10 17.67 67.19
CA GLN A 67 -22.84 16.90 66.18
C GLN A 67 -22.30 17.14 64.77
N ALA A 68 -22.04 18.40 64.40
CA ALA A 68 -21.43 18.75 63.12
C ALA A 68 -20.04 18.10 62.95
N THR A 69 -19.23 18.09 64.01
CA THR A 69 -17.90 17.46 64.00
C THR A 69 -17.99 15.94 63.78
N SER A 70 -18.90 15.26 64.48
CA SER A 70 -19.13 13.81 64.31
C SER A 70 -19.64 13.49 62.90
N ASN A 71 -20.58 14.26 62.37
CA ASN A 71 -21.11 14.07 61.02
C ASN A 71 -20.06 14.31 59.93
N ASN A 72 -19.21 15.33 60.11
CA ASN A 72 -18.11 15.58 59.18
C ASN A 72 -17.09 14.44 59.20
N THR A 73 -16.79 13.88 60.38
CA THR A 73 -15.84 12.77 60.52
C THR A 73 -16.34 11.50 59.82
N SER A 74 -17.62 11.14 60.00
CA SER A 74 -18.21 9.98 59.33
C SER A 74 -18.32 10.17 57.81
N THR A 75 -18.71 11.37 57.37
CA THR A 75 -18.77 11.72 55.95
C THR A 75 -17.38 11.64 55.30
N MET A 76 -16.36 12.14 55.97
CA MET A 76 -14.97 12.10 55.48
C MET A 76 -14.42 10.67 55.41
N ALA A 77 -14.75 9.81 56.37
CA ALA A 77 -14.40 8.39 56.33
C ALA A 77 -15.07 7.67 55.14
N ASN A 78 -16.36 7.88 54.93
CA ASN A 78 -17.10 7.30 53.79
C ASN A 78 -16.59 7.80 52.43
N ALA A 79 -16.25 9.09 52.34
CA ALA A 79 -15.64 9.68 51.14
C ALA A 79 -14.27 9.05 50.86
N THR A 80 -13.43 8.90 51.88
CA THR A 80 -12.10 8.26 51.77
C THR A 80 -12.23 6.81 51.28
N GLN A 81 -13.15 6.04 51.84
CA GLN A 81 -13.40 4.65 51.42
C GLN A 81 -13.90 4.57 49.97
N SER A 82 -14.79 5.47 49.57
CA SER A 82 -15.32 5.53 48.20
C SER A 82 -14.22 5.87 47.18
N VAL A 83 -13.34 6.81 47.51
CA VAL A 83 -12.17 7.17 46.69
C VAL A 83 -11.21 6.00 46.57
N ASN A 84 -10.92 5.27 47.65
CA ASN A 84 -10.04 4.10 47.60
C ASN A 84 -10.63 2.98 46.74
N ASN A 85 -11.94 2.72 46.85
CA ASN A 85 -12.62 1.72 46.01
C ASN A 85 -12.59 2.11 44.52
N ALA A 86 -12.81 3.39 44.21
CA ALA A 86 -12.72 3.92 42.85
C ALA A 86 -11.29 3.81 42.29
N SER A 87 -10.28 4.14 43.11
CA SER A 87 -8.87 4.01 42.76
C SER A 87 -8.48 2.57 42.43
N ASN A 88 -8.86 1.61 43.28
CA ASN A 88 -8.59 0.19 43.03
C ASN A 88 -9.27 -0.33 41.76
N THR A 89 -10.51 0.10 41.51
CA THR A 89 -11.23 -0.24 40.26
C THR A 89 -10.53 0.35 39.05
N LEU A 90 -10.02 1.58 39.12
CA LEU A 90 -9.29 2.22 38.04
C LEU A 90 -7.97 1.51 37.74
N VAL A 91 -7.21 1.11 38.78
CA VAL A 91 -5.97 0.33 38.61
C VAL A 91 -6.26 -1.00 37.90
N SER A 92 -7.31 -1.72 38.30
CA SER A 92 -7.71 -2.97 37.65
C SER A 92 -8.10 -2.77 36.19
N ARG A 93 -8.89 -1.73 35.88
CA ARG A 93 -9.27 -1.40 34.49
C ARG A 93 -8.06 -0.97 33.66
N SER A 94 -7.12 -0.22 34.24
CA SER A 94 -5.87 0.16 33.58
C SER A 94 -5.05 -1.07 33.20
N ALA A 95 -4.94 -2.05 34.10
CA ALA A 95 -4.22 -3.30 33.81
C ALA A 95 -4.90 -4.12 32.70
N GLN A 96 -6.24 -4.16 32.66
CA GLN A 96 -7.00 -4.79 31.58
C GLN A 96 -6.81 -4.07 30.24
N LEU A 97 -6.72 -2.73 30.24
CA LEU A 97 -6.46 -1.95 29.03
C LEU A 97 -5.05 -2.23 28.48
N SER A 98 -4.04 -2.31 29.34
CA SER A 98 -2.68 -2.71 28.94
C SER A 98 -2.61 -4.13 28.36
N GLN A 99 -3.50 -5.04 28.79
CA GLN A 99 -3.61 -6.36 28.15
C GLN A 99 -4.23 -6.24 26.74
N LEU A 100 -5.22 -5.37 26.55
CA LEU A 100 -5.83 -5.12 25.24
C LEU A 100 -4.80 -4.54 24.24
N ASP A 101 -3.92 -3.64 24.70
CA ASP A 101 -2.83 -3.09 23.89
C ASP A 101 -1.86 -4.16 23.37
N SER A 102 -1.74 -5.30 24.06
CA SER A 102 -0.90 -6.43 23.64
C SER A 102 -1.59 -7.43 22.71
N ILE A 103 -2.91 -7.34 22.54
CA ILE A 103 -3.66 -8.23 21.64
C ILE A 103 -3.46 -7.83 20.17
N THR A 104 -3.43 -6.54 19.85
CA THR A 104 -3.27 -6.07 18.45
C THR A 104 -1.97 -6.58 17.82
N PRO A 105 -0.79 -6.40 18.44
CA PRO A 105 0.46 -6.96 17.90
C PRO A 105 0.45 -8.49 17.81
N ALA A 106 -0.24 -9.18 18.73
CA ALA A 106 -0.35 -10.63 18.70
C ALA A 106 -1.20 -11.13 17.52
N ILE A 107 -2.32 -10.46 17.21
CA ILE A 107 -3.15 -10.76 16.03
C ILE A 107 -2.37 -10.52 14.74
N GLU A 108 -1.64 -9.40 14.64
CA GLU A 108 -0.79 -9.10 13.50
C GLU A 108 0.27 -10.20 13.29
N ASN A 109 0.92 -10.63 14.38
CA ASN A 109 1.92 -11.69 14.32
C ASN A 109 1.30 -13.05 13.91
N ILE A 110 0.16 -13.45 14.48
CA ILE A 110 -0.54 -14.68 14.11
C ILE A 110 -0.92 -14.66 12.63
N THR A 111 -1.47 -13.54 12.15
CA THR A 111 -1.86 -13.37 10.75
C THR A 111 -0.65 -13.53 9.83
N LYS A 112 0.48 -12.89 10.17
CA LYS A 112 1.73 -13.01 9.42
C LYS A 112 2.27 -14.44 9.38
N VAL A 113 2.29 -15.14 10.53
CA VAL A 113 2.73 -16.54 10.60
C VAL A 113 1.83 -17.45 9.76
N GLN A 114 0.51 -17.25 9.82
CA GLN A 114 -0.43 -18.03 9.02
C GLN A 114 -0.27 -17.77 7.51
N GLN A 115 -0.06 -16.52 7.10
CA GLN A 115 0.21 -16.15 5.70
C GLN A 115 1.49 -16.81 5.20
N GLN A 116 2.59 -16.74 5.97
CA GLN A 116 3.86 -17.37 5.62
C GLN A 116 3.75 -18.90 5.52
N ALA A 117 3.07 -19.54 6.47
CA ALA A 117 2.80 -20.97 6.43
C ALA A 117 2.00 -21.34 5.17
N SER A 118 0.95 -20.59 4.87
CA SER A 118 0.10 -20.80 3.69
C SER A 118 0.85 -20.60 2.36
N ALA A 119 1.77 -19.63 2.30
CA ALA A 119 2.60 -19.36 1.13
C ALA A 119 3.66 -20.44 0.87
N SER A 120 4.08 -21.15 1.91
CA SER A 120 5.10 -22.21 1.85
C SER A 120 4.58 -23.54 1.29
N TYR A 121 3.26 -23.76 1.28
CA TYR A 121 2.68 -24.92 0.63
C TYR A 121 2.71 -24.74 -0.89
N VAL A 122 3.22 -25.76 -1.59
CA VAL A 122 3.21 -25.79 -3.05
C VAL A 122 1.79 -26.04 -3.52
N LYS A 123 1.19 -25.04 -4.17
CA LYS A 123 -0.19 -25.09 -4.64
C LYS A 123 -0.25 -25.67 -6.06
N PRO A 124 -0.96 -26.78 -6.30
CA PRO A 124 -1.14 -27.32 -7.64
C PRO A 124 -2.02 -26.40 -8.48
N LEU A 125 -1.64 -26.21 -9.73
CA LEU A 125 -2.35 -25.39 -10.70
C LEU A 125 -3.16 -26.24 -11.66
N PHE A 126 -4.36 -25.78 -11.97
CA PHE A 126 -5.24 -26.36 -12.97
C PHE A 126 -5.70 -25.29 -13.95
N GLY A 127 -5.83 -25.65 -15.23
CA GLY A 127 -6.35 -24.75 -16.26
C GLY A 127 -7.87 -24.64 -16.18
N LEU A 128 -8.40 -23.42 -16.25
CA LEU A 128 -9.84 -23.14 -16.09
C LEU A 128 -10.51 -22.77 -17.40
N SER A 129 -10.02 -21.73 -18.07
CA SER A 129 -10.60 -21.22 -19.32
C SER A 129 -9.55 -21.13 -20.41
N LYS A 130 -9.91 -21.49 -21.65
CA LYS A 130 -9.02 -21.28 -22.81
C LYS A 130 -8.95 -19.79 -23.13
N LEU A 131 -7.74 -19.29 -23.38
CA LEU A 131 -7.47 -17.92 -23.81
C LEU A 131 -7.53 -17.77 -25.33
N GLU A 132 -7.14 -18.81 -26.05
CA GLU A 132 -7.15 -18.88 -27.50
C GLU A 132 -7.90 -20.12 -28.01
N THR A 133 -8.30 -20.03 -29.27
CA THR A 133 -8.74 -21.20 -30.03
C THR A 133 -7.50 -21.90 -30.61
N PRO A 134 -7.31 -23.21 -30.36
CA PRO A 134 -6.18 -23.95 -30.92
C PRO A 134 -6.13 -23.83 -32.44
N ASN A 135 -4.94 -23.67 -33.02
CA ASN A 135 -4.78 -23.52 -34.46
C ASN A 135 -3.48 -24.16 -34.98
N ALA A 136 -3.51 -24.76 -36.17
CA ALA A 136 -2.32 -25.37 -36.78
C ALA A 136 -1.35 -24.36 -37.42
N SER A 137 -1.78 -23.12 -37.66
CA SER A 137 -0.96 -22.05 -38.20
C SER A 137 -0.03 -21.47 -37.13
N SER A 138 1.25 -21.37 -37.46
CA SER A 138 2.29 -20.76 -36.62
C SER A 138 2.06 -19.27 -36.35
N ASN A 139 1.18 -18.60 -37.10
CA ASN A 139 0.74 -17.23 -36.83
C ASN A 139 -0.01 -17.11 -35.49
N ASN A 140 -0.50 -18.22 -34.94
CA ASN A 140 -1.13 -18.28 -33.61
C ASN A 140 -0.16 -18.73 -32.52
N GLY A 141 1.13 -18.93 -32.86
CA GLY A 141 2.16 -19.22 -31.87
C GLY A 141 2.28 -18.08 -30.87
N ARG A 142 2.48 -18.40 -29.60
CA ARG A 142 2.74 -17.39 -28.57
C ARG A 142 4.18 -17.47 -28.09
N THR A 143 4.69 -16.30 -27.72
CA THR A 143 5.84 -16.21 -26.82
C THR A 143 5.52 -16.92 -25.52
N THR A 144 6.57 -17.26 -24.78
CA THR A 144 6.47 -17.73 -23.41
C THR A 144 7.08 -16.75 -22.41
N ALA A 145 7.46 -15.56 -22.88
CA ALA A 145 7.90 -14.46 -22.04
C ALA A 145 6.71 -13.58 -21.66
N ALA A 146 6.80 -12.89 -20.51
CA ALA A 146 5.76 -11.99 -20.06
C ALA A 146 6.34 -10.80 -19.31
N PHE A 147 5.71 -9.64 -19.49
CA PHE A 147 5.77 -8.56 -18.49
C PHE A 147 4.46 -8.63 -17.71
N ALA A 148 4.49 -8.79 -16.39
CA ALA A 148 3.27 -8.93 -15.60
C ALA A 148 3.29 -8.03 -14.36
N ILE A 149 2.14 -7.41 -14.08
CA ILE A 149 1.84 -6.70 -12.84
C ILE A 149 0.69 -7.43 -12.15
N TYR A 150 0.95 -7.85 -10.92
CA TYR A 150 -0.04 -8.47 -10.05
C TYR A 150 -0.71 -7.40 -9.20
N ASP A 151 -1.95 -7.05 -9.54
CA ASP A 151 -2.72 -6.05 -8.80
C ASP A 151 -3.28 -6.66 -7.51
N SER A 152 -3.33 -5.87 -6.44
CA SER A 152 -3.85 -6.26 -5.13
C SER A 152 -5.35 -6.64 -5.15
N SER A 153 -6.11 -6.17 -6.15
CA SER A 153 -7.49 -6.64 -6.42
C SER A 153 -7.58 -8.12 -6.85
N GLY A 154 -6.44 -8.73 -7.17
CA GLY A 154 -6.33 -10.10 -7.68
C GLY A 154 -6.30 -10.20 -9.20
N GLU A 155 -6.50 -9.10 -9.94
CA GLU A 155 -6.34 -9.07 -11.39
C GLU A 155 -4.85 -9.13 -11.79
N THR A 156 -4.57 -9.67 -12.98
CA THR A 156 -3.21 -9.66 -13.54
C THR A 156 -3.19 -8.89 -14.84
N HIS A 157 -2.38 -7.85 -14.92
CA HIS A 157 -2.18 -7.06 -16.12
C HIS A 157 -0.85 -7.45 -16.75
N LEU A 158 -0.85 -7.85 -18.03
CA LEU A 158 0.38 -8.31 -18.66
C LEU A 158 0.51 -7.94 -20.14
N VAL A 159 1.77 -7.86 -20.56
CA VAL A 159 2.18 -7.87 -21.96
C VAL A 159 2.62 -9.28 -22.32
N ARG A 160 2.04 -9.81 -23.39
CA ARG A 160 2.51 -11.00 -24.11
C ARG A 160 3.20 -10.55 -25.39
N PRO A 161 4.53 -10.53 -25.45
CA PRO A 161 5.28 -10.31 -26.69
C PRO A 161 4.83 -11.18 -27.87
N SER A 162 5.20 -10.78 -29.07
CA SER A 162 5.05 -11.58 -30.27
C SER A 162 6.18 -12.61 -30.41
N TYR A 163 5.82 -13.80 -30.87
CA TYR A 163 6.70 -14.78 -31.50
C TYR A 163 6.97 -14.37 -32.96
N THR A 164 8.22 -14.07 -33.29
CA THR A 164 8.65 -13.75 -34.67
C THR A 164 9.77 -14.70 -35.10
N ALA A 165 9.46 -15.69 -35.94
CA ALA A 165 10.46 -16.64 -36.45
C ALA A 165 10.88 -16.31 -37.88
N ASN A 166 11.52 -15.15 -38.11
CA ASN A 166 12.08 -14.74 -39.41
C ASN A 166 11.18 -15.03 -40.64
N ASN A 167 9.86 -15.09 -40.46
CA ASN A 167 8.90 -15.41 -41.51
C ASN A 167 8.53 -14.12 -42.23
N THR A 168 8.41 -14.17 -43.56
CA THR A 168 8.10 -13.02 -44.41
C THR A 168 6.60 -12.69 -44.48
N HIS A 169 5.74 -13.54 -43.90
CA HIS A 169 4.28 -13.39 -43.82
C HIS A 169 3.82 -13.34 -42.35
N GLU A 170 2.73 -12.60 -42.07
CA GLU A 170 2.03 -12.44 -40.77
C GLU A 170 2.67 -13.18 -39.59
N GLN A 171 3.42 -12.47 -38.75
CA GLN A 171 3.97 -13.08 -37.53
C GLN A 171 2.95 -12.96 -36.41
N SER A 172 3.16 -13.70 -35.33
CA SER A 172 2.17 -13.80 -34.26
C SER A 172 1.86 -12.46 -33.57
N ARG A 173 0.84 -12.47 -32.70
CA ARG A 173 0.32 -11.22 -32.11
C ARG A 173 1.05 -10.87 -30.81
N ILE A 174 1.38 -9.60 -30.68
CA ILE A 174 1.57 -8.97 -29.37
C ILE A 174 0.20 -8.76 -28.72
N GLU A 175 0.13 -8.91 -27.40
CA GLU A 175 -1.11 -8.74 -26.64
C GLU A 175 -0.89 -8.02 -25.33
N PHE A 176 -1.82 -7.13 -24.99
CA PHE A 176 -1.91 -6.42 -23.71
C PHE A 176 -3.26 -6.78 -23.13
N LEU A 177 -3.26 -7.48 -22.00
CA LEU A 177 -4.46 -8.11 -21.49
C LEU A 177 -4.52 -8.06 -19.97
N THR A 178 -5.73 -8.18 -19.45
CA THR A 178 -6.02 -8.40 -18.03
C THR A 178 -6.63 -9.79 -17.86
N VAL A 179 -6.16 -10.53 -16.87
CA VAL A 179 -6.79 -11.78 -16.40
C VAL A 179 -7.63 -11.44 -15.17
N SER A 180 -8.89 -11.90 -15.17
CA SER A 180 -9.79 -11.70 -14.04
C SER A 180 -9.29 -12.43 -12.79
N ASN A 181 -9.63 -11.90 -11.62
CA ASN A 181 -9.21 -12.46 -10.32
C ASN A 181 -9.73 -13.88 -10.03
N ASP A 182 -10.72 -14.36 -10.78
CA ASP A 182 -11.33 -15.68 -10.66
C ASP A 182 -10.95 -16.64 -11.81
N ALA A 183 -10.08 -16.19 -12.73
CA ALA A 183 -9.69 -16.91 -13.94
C ALA A 183 -10.83 -17.25 -14.92
N SER A 184 -12.03 -16.69 -14.74
CA SER A 184 -13.18 -16.97 -15.61
C SER A 184 -12.97 -16.47 -17.04
N HIS A 185 -12.28 -15.34 -17.21
CA HIS A 185 -12.05 -14.72 -18.51
C HIS A 185 -10.75 -13.90 -18.57
N LYS A 186 -10.44 -13.45 -19.77
CA LYS A 186 -9.48 -12.37 -20.02
C LYS A 186 -10.15 -11.21 -20.74
N SER A 187 -9.66 -10.00 -20.54
CA SER A 187 -9.98 -8.82 -21.35
C SER A 187 -8.71 -8.36 -22.08
N THR A 188 -8.83 -8.03 -23.36
CA THR A 188 -7.69 -7.57 -24.17
C THR A 188 -7.84 -6.08 -24.43
N LEU A 189 -6.90 -5.29 -23.92
CA LEU A 189 -6.87 -3.84 -24.15
C LEU A 189 -6.36 -3.51 -25.55
N PHE A 190 -5.32 -4.22 -25.99
CA PHE A 190 -4.72 -4.04 -27.31
C PHE A 190 -4.08 -5.34 -27.80
N THR A 191 -4.24 -5.62 -29.09
CA THR A 191 -3.52 -6.70 -29.76
C THR A 191 -3.28 -6.31 -31.22
N SER A 192 -2.13 -6.73 -31.75
CA SER A 192 -1.80 -6.54 -33.15
C SER A 192 -0.93 -7.68 -33.63
N PHE A 193 -1.10 -8.07 -34.89
CA PHE A 193 -0.08 -8.85 -35.58
C PHE A 193 1.18 -8.00 -35.73
N VAL A 194 2.34 -8.66 -35.64
CA VAL A 194 3.65 -8.04 -35.85
C VAL A 194 4.18 -8.56 -37.19
N TYR A 195 4.86 -7.71 -37.95
CA TYR A 195 5.32 -8.02 -39.30
C TYR A 195 6.77 -7.58 -39.45
N THR A 196 7.64 -8.52 -39.79
CA THR A 196 9.05 -8.26 -40.14
C THR A 196 9.24 -7.45 -41.41
N ASN A 197 8.28 -7.51 -42.34
CA ASN A 197 8.34 -6.87 -43.66
C ASN A 197 7.25 -5.82 -43.89
N ALA A 198 6.51 -5.40 -42.85
CA ALA A 198 5.55 -4.30 -43.05
C ALA A 198 6.32 -3.07 -43.52
N PHE A 199 5.82 -2.43 -44.59
CA PHE A 199 6.34 -1.17 -45.15
C PHE A 199 6.95 -0.32 -44.02
N GLU A 200 8.29 -0.19 -44.00
CA GLU A 200 9.06 0.45 -42.91
C GLU A 200 8.64 1.91 -42.64
N GLN A 201 7.79 2.47 -43.49
CA GLN A 201 7.21 3.79 -43.40
C GLN A 201 6.00 3.91 -42.46
N ASN A 202 5.46 2.81 -41.89
CA ASN A 202 4.40 2.91 -40.88
C ASN A 202 5.00 3.02 -39.47
N PRO A 203 4.84 4.16 -38.76
CA PRO A 203 5.34 4.35 -37.39
C PRO A 203 4.92 3.25 -36.43
N VAL A 204 3.71 2.69 -36.58
CA VAL A 204 3.18 1.63 -35.71
C VAL A 204 3.98 0.33 -35.88
N SER A 205 4.37 -0.01 -37.10
CA SER A 205 5.16 -1.23 -37.36
C SER A 205 6.52 -1.18 -36.65
N LYS A 206 7.18 -0.03 -36.63
CA LYS A 206 8.45 0.17 -35.92
C LYS A 206 8.30 0.01 -34.41
N VAL A 207 7.23 0.53 -33.82
CA VAL A 207 6.94 0.36 -32.39
C VAL A 207 6.75 -1.12 -32.05
N LEU A 208 5.99 -1.86 -32.85
CA LEU A 208 5.65 -3.25 -32.55
C LEU A 208 6.77 -4.25 -32.85
N GLN A 209 7.54 -4.04 -33.93
CA GLN A 209 8.66 -4.92 -34.31
C GLN A 209 9.95 -4.56 -33.58
N TYR A 210 10.24 -3.27 -33.48
CA TYR A 210 11.51 -2.71 -32.99
C TYR A 210 11.30 -1.81 -31.78
N GLY A 211 10.50 -2.27 -30.84
CA GLY A 211 10.21 -1.56 -29.61
C GLY A 211 10.09 -2.50 -28.43
N SER A 212 10.01 -1.90 -27.26
CA SER A 212 9.69 -2.59 -26.02
C SER A 212 8.46 -1.93 -25.39
N SER A 213 7.78 -2.66 -24.52
CA SER A 213 6.57 -2.15 -23.89
C SER A 213 6.43 -2.60 -22.45
N ALA A 214 5.58 -1.88 -21.73
CA ALA A 214 5.12 -2.22 -20.39
C ALA A 214 3.63 -1.87 -20.28
N PHE A 215 2.91 -2.56 -19.39
CA PHE A 215 1.50 -2.27 -19.09
C PHE A 215 1.39 -1.85 -17.63
N LEU A 216 1.27 -0.55 -17.38
CA LEU A 216 1.61 0.07 -16.09
C LEU A 216 0.42 0.82 -15.46
N PRO A 217 0.29 0.80 -14.13
CA PRO A 217 -0.68 1.63 -13.42
C PRO A 217 -0.24 3.10 -13.45
N LEU A 218 -0.86 3.91 -14.32
CA LEU A 218 -0.55 5.34 -14.45
C LEU A 218 -1.74 6.21 -14.03
N ALA A 219 -1.44 7.26 -13.27
CA ALA A 219 -2.41 8.28 -12.91
C ALA A 219 -2.66 9.29 -14.04
N LEU A 220 -3.71 10.10 -13.88
CA LEU A 220 -3.90 11.33 -14.64
C LEU A 220 -3.07 12.46 -14.03
N LYS A 221 -2.55 13.35 -14.87
CA LYS A 221 -1.76 14.52 -14.42
C LYS A 221 -2.51 15.40 -13.40
N ALA A 222 -3.80 15.61 -13.62
CA ALA A 222 -4.64 16.45 -12.76
C ALA A 222 -5.28 15.68 -11.58
N ALA A 223 -5.18 14.34 -11.57
CA ALA A 223 -5.80 13.49 -10.56
C ALA A 223 -4.89 12.30 -10.20
N PRO A 224 -3.90 12.50 -9.29
CA PRO A 224 -2.92 11.48 -8.93
C PRO A 224 -3.52 10.17 -8.40
N ASN A 225 -4.75 10.20 -7.87
CA ASN A 225 -5.44 9.03 -7.35
C ASN A 225 -6.24 8.23 -8.42
N ASP A 226 -6.44 8.78 -9.63
CA ASP A 226 -7.12 8.12 -10.75
C ASP A 226 -6.13 7.26 -11.53
N ILE A 227 -5.79 6.12 -10.94
CA ILE A 227 -4.84 5.16 -11.48
C ILE A 227 -5.56 4.18 -12.37
N GLN A 228 -5.10 4.03 -13.61
CA GLN A 228 -5.56 2.98 -14.52
C GLN A 228 -4.36 2.41 -15.27
N TYR A 229 -4.52 1.18 -15.73
CA TYR A 229 -3.50 0.50 -16.50
C TYR A 229 -3.41 1.06 -17.92
N GLU A 230 -2.22 1.51 -18.30
CA GLU A 230 -1.90 2.15 -19.58
C GLU A 230 -0.72 1.45 -20.24
N VAL A 231 -0.76 1.33 -21.56
CA VAL A 231 0.34 0.75 -22.32
C VAL A 231 1.38 1.83 -22.60
N VAL A 232 2.62 1.57 -22.22
CA VAL A 232 3.75 2.45 -22.50
C VAL A 232 4.66 1.77 -23.50
N PHE A 233 5.03 2.49 -24.54
CA PHE A 233 5.94 2.02 -25.57
C PHE A 233 7.27 2.75 -25.48
N SER A 234 8.34 2.01 -25.73
CA SER A 234 9.63 2.51 -26.16
C SER A 234 9.83 2.10 -27.62
N SER A 235 10.31 3.01 -28.46
CA SER A 235 10.34 2.81 -29.90
C SER A 235 11.63 3.29 -30.54
N GLN A 236 11.94 2.75 -31.72
CA GLN A 236 12.82 3.39 -32.68
C GLN A 236 12.19 4.65 -33.27
N ASP A 237 13.03 5.53 -33.79
CA ASP A 237 12.62 6.75 -34.46
C ASP A 237 11.76 6.39 -35.67
N SER A 238 10.49 6.78 -35.59
CA SER A 238 9.51 6.54 -36.63
C SER A 238 9.84 7.27 -37.94
N VAL A 239 10.60 8.38 -37.87
CA VAL A 239 10.91 9.26 -39.01
C VAL A 239 12.24 8.90 -39.69
N SER A 240 13.16 8.24 -38.98
CA SER A 240 14.44 7.83 -39.54
C SER A 240 14.32 6.61 -40.47
N SER A 241 15.10 6.57 -41.55
CA SER A 241 15.28 5.35 -42.35
C SER A 241 16.26 4.36 -41.71
N SER A 242 16.96 4.76 -40.65
CA SER A 242 17.89 3.90 -39.89
C SER A 242 17.11 3.10 -38.85
N ALA A 243 17.15 1.77 -38.98
CA ALA A 243 16.61 0.83 -38.00
C ALA A 243 17.40 0.79 -36.68
N ASN A 244 18.29 1.76 -36.42
CA ASN A 244 19.05 1.86 -35.18
C ASN A 244 18.82 3.18 -34.45
N ASP A 245 18.02 4.09 -35.01
CA ASP A 245 17.79 5.38 -34.40
C ASP A 245 16.71 5.24 -33.33
N TYR A 246 17.00 5.69 -32.12
CA TYR A 246 16.09 5.58 -30.98
C TYR A 246 15.09 6.73 -30.95
N GLY A 247 13.80 6.42 -30.84
CA GLY A 247 12.70 7.39 -30.92
C GLY A 247 12.27 7.91 -29.56
N GLY A 248 12.37 7.09 -28.51
CA GLY A 248 11.98 7.46 -27.15
C GLY A 248 10.72 6.74 -26.66
N ILE A 249 10.15 7.28 -25.58
CA ILE A 249 9.11 6.64 -24.75
C ILE A 249 7.84 7.46 -24.76
N PHE A 250 6.69 6.80 -24.96
CA PHE A 250 5.37 7.44 -25.01
C PHE A 250 4.25 6.54 -24.47
N CYS A 251 3.19 7.14 -23.96
CA CYS A 251 1.97 6.44 -23.54
C CYS A 251 1.06 6.22 -24.76
N LYS A 252 0.46 5.03 -24.90
CA LYS A 252 -0.37 4.68 -26.05
C LYS A 252 -1.55 5.64 -26.21
N THR A 253 -2.25 5.96 -25.12
CA THR A 253 -3.42 6.85 -25.14
C THR A 253 -3.06 8.29 -25.53
N ALA A 254 -1.94 8.82 -25.02
CA ALA A 254 -1.47 10.15 -25.38
C ALA A 254 -0.80 10.22 -26.77
N GLY A 255 -0.44 9.08 -27.34
CA GLY A 255 0.18 8.94 -28.65
C GLY A 255 1.58 9.56 -28.75
N PHE A 256 2.08 9.72 -29.98
CA PHE A 256 3.43 10.24 -30.26
C PHE A 256 3.67 11.66 -29.76
N ASN A 257 2.63 12.45 -29.49
CA ASN A 257 2.77 13.78 -28.88
C ASN A 257 3.35 13.71 -27.46
N SER A 258 3.24 12.56 -26.80
CA SER A 258 3.84 12.31 -25.49
C SER A 258 5.26 11.74 -25.58
N ILE A 259 5.87 11.63 -26.77
CA ILE A 259 7.20 11.04 -26.89
C ILE A 259 8.26 11.89 -26.18
N THR A 260 9.12 11.23 -25.42
CA THR A 260 10.31 11.84 -24.81
C THR A 260 11.48 10.92 -25.03
N LYS A 261 12.58 11.48 -25.53
CA LYS A 261 13.82 10.75 -25.69
C LYS A 261 14.63 10.89 -24.40
N PRO A 262 14.81 9.82 -23.60
CA PRO A 262 15.67 9.86 -22.43
C PRO A 262 17.08 10.32 -22.79
N LYS A 263 17.67 11.15 -21.92
CA LYS A 263 19.07 11.55 -22.01
C LYS A 263 19.95 10.31 -21.97
N LYS A 264 20.78 10.17 -23.00
CA LYS A 264 21.55 8.95 -23.23
C LYS A 264 22.52 8.66 -22.10
N ASP A 265 22.59 7.39 -21.70
CA ASP A 265 23.51 6.87 -20.68
C ASP A 265 23.40 7.57 -19.31
N LEU A 266 22.31 8.30 -19.06
CA LEU A 266 22.00 8.89 -17.77
C LEU A 266 21.16 7.91 -16.97
N ASN A 267 21.80 7.20 -16.04
CA ASN A 267 21.18 6.14 -15.28
C ASN A 267 21.24 6.37 -13.76
N ALA A 268 20.27 5.80 -13.04
CA ALA A 268 20.24 5.74 -11.59
C ALA A 268 19.76 4.36 -11.12
N VAL A 269 20.06 4.04 -9.88
CA VAL A 269 19.68 2.79 -9.20
C VAL A 269 18.51 3.08 -8.28
N ASP A 270 17.44 2.31 -8.40
CA ASP A 270 16.28 2.40 -7.50
C ASP A 270 16.57 1.81 -6.11
N GLN A 271 15.61 1.91 -5.20
CA GLN A 271 15.72 1.39 -3.83
C GLN A 271 15.92 -0.15 -3.76
N TRP A 272 15.62 -0.87 -4.84
CA TRP A 272 15.74 -2.32 -4.93
C TRP A 272 17.08 -2.76 -5.54
N GLY A 273 17.91 -1.82 -6.01
CA GLY A 273 19.18 -2.12 -6.67
C GLY A 273 19.06 -2.33 -8.19
N ILE A 274 17.94 -1.95 -8.81
CA ILE A 274 17.73 -2.03 -10.26
C ILE A 274 18.15 -0.72 -10.90
N THR A 275 19.08 -0.80 -11.85
CA THR A 275 19.54 0.35 -12.64
C THR A 275 18.61 0.62 -13.81
N THR A 276 18.26 1.89 -14.03
CA THR A 276 17.64 2.33 -15.28
C THR A 276 18.56 2.06 -16.47
N VAL A 277 18.00 1.97 -17.68
CA VAL A 277 18.78 1.76 -18.91
C VAL A 277 18.29 2.71 -19.99
N THR A 278 19.15 3.67 -20.32
CA THR A 278 18.91 4.75 -21.31
C THR A 278 19.99 4.79 -22.40
N ASP A 279 20.57 3.64 -22.76
CA ASP A 279 21.66 3.50 -23.75
C ASP A 279 21.23 3.70 -25.22
N HIS A 280 19.93 3.96 -25.44
CA HIS A 280 19.25 4.09 -26.74
C HIS A 280 19.14 2.78 -27.53
N VAL A 281 19.29 1.63 -26.87
CA VAL A 281 18.92 0.34 -27.44
C VAL A 281 17.42 0.13 -27.22
N HIS A 282 16.63 0.25 -28.30
CA HIS A 282 15.16 0.21 -28.27
C HIS A 282 14.53 -1.00 -27.54
N HIS A 283 15.24 -2.12 -27.45
CA HIS A 283 14.81 -3.35 -26.80
C HIS A 283 15.40 -3.56 -25.39
N THR A 284 16.20 -2.61 -24.90
CA THR A 284 16.82 -2.62 -23.57
C THR A 284 16.50 -1.31 -22.86
N VAL A 285 15.25 -1.16 -22.43
CA VAL A 285 14.80 0.07 -21.77
C VAL A 285 14.40 -0.19 -20.32
N GLY A 286 14.91 0.65 -19.42
CA GLY A 286 14.55 0.69 -18.01
C GLY A 286 14.36 2.13 -17.54
N VAL A 287 13.20 2.45 -16.97
CA VAL A 287 12.86 3.82 -16.54
C VAL A 287 12.25 3.84 -15.15
N LEU A 288 12.34 4.99 -14.47
CA LEU A 288 11.81 5.16 -13.13
C LEU A 288 10.29 5.31 -13.17
N TYR A 289 9.62 4.67 -12.21
CA TYR A 289 8.23 4.86 -11.84
C TYR A 289 8.20 5.53 -10.46
N ASP A 290 7.51 6.67 -10.35
CA ASP A 290 7.29 7.38 -9.08
C ASP A 290 6.08 6.76 -8.36
N ASN A 291 6.31 6.11 -7.23
CA ASN A 291 5.26 5.45 -6.45
C ASN A 291 4.30 6.43 -5.77
N ASN A 292 4.66 7.70 -5.59
CA ASN A 292 3.81 8.70 -4.97
C ASN A 292 2.91 9.40 -5.99
N LYS A 293 3.41 9.60 -7.22
CA LYS A 293 2.68 10.28 -8.30
C LYS A 293 2.03 9.32 -9.29
N HIS A 294 2.41 8.05 -9.25
CA HIS A 294 1.98 7.00 -10.18
C HIS A 294 2.22 7.39 -11.65
N CYS A 295 3.42 7.87 -11.94
CA CYS A 295 3.85 8.30 -13.27
C CYS A 295 5.25 7.76 -13.60
N LEU A 296 5.59 7.67 -14.88
CA LEU A 296 6.98 7.42 -15.25
C LEU A 296 7.80 8.70 -15.22
N VAL A 297 9.08 8.60 -14.90
CA VAL A 297 10.01 9.72 -14.83
C VAL A 297 11.14 9.50 -15.83
N VAL A 298 11.34 10.49 -16.70
CA VAL A 298 12.35 10.47 -17.76
C VAL A 298 13.07 11.80 -17.79
N VAL A 299 14.40 11.81 -17.82
CA VAL A 299 15.18 13.04 -18.09
C VAL A 299 15.29 13.21 -19.59
N ASP A 300 14.80 14.33 -20.13
CA ASP A 300 14.81 14.58 -21.57
C ASP A 300 16.23 14.88 -22.11
N GLU A 301 16.55 14.32 -23.27
CA GLU A 301 17.88 14.46 -23.89
C GLU A 301 18.19 15.91 -24.31
N GLY A 302 17.22 16.60 -24.92
CA GLY A 302 17.43 17.93 -25.49
C GLY A 302 17.51 19.03 -24.44
N THR A 303 16.72 18.91 -23.37
CA THR A 303 16.55 19.95 -22.34
C THR A 303 17.24 19.62 -21.02
N SER A 304 17.60 18.35 -20.77
CA SER A 304 18.05 17.86 -19.46
C SER A 304 17.05 18.11 -18.32
N LEU A 305 15.79 18.38 -18.64
CA LEU A 305 14.71 18.54 -17.66
C LEU A 305 14.07 17.20 -17.36
N LEU A 306 13.58 17.06 -16.13
CA LEU A 306 12.79 15.92 -15.71
C LEU A 306 11.37 16.03 -16.26
N ILE A 307 10.93 14.98 -16.94
CA ILE A 307 9.60 14.82 -17.52
C ILE A 307 8.86 13.73 -16.76
N GLU A 308 7.69 14.08 -16.22
CA GLU A 308 6.75 13.11 -15.66
C GLU A 308 5.77 12.69 -16.76
N LYS A 309 5.59 11.39 -16.97
CA LYS A 309 4.69 10.82 -17.97
C LYS A 309 3.48 10.20 -17.28
N TYR A 310 2.34 10.81 -17.50
CA TYR A 310 1.02 10.37 -17.03
C TYR A 310 0.27 9.69 -18.17
N ARG A 311 -0.88 9.08 -17.84
CA ARG A 311 -1.76 8.41 -18.81
C ARG A 311 -2.24 9.38 -19.90
N ASP A 312 -2.50 10.63 -19.53
CA ASP A 312 -3.05 11.70 -20.37
C ASP A 312 -2.00 12.64 -20.97
N GLY A 313 -0.71 12.40 -20.74
CA GLY A 313 0.39 13.14 -21.39
C GLY A 313 1.57 13.45 -20.48
N ASN A 314 2.41 14.38 -20.93
CA ASN A 314 3.63 14.76 -20.22
C ASN A 314 3.41 15.99 -19.33
N ASN A 315 4.08 16.00 -18.18
CA ASN A 315 4.33 17.19 -17.38
C ASN A 315 5.82 17.51 -17.43
N ILE A 316 6.17 18.61 -18.09
CA ILE A 316 7.55 19.10 -18.16
C ILE A 316 7.81 19.86 -16.85
N THR A 317 8.72 19.36 -16.02
CA THR A 317 9.04 20.00 -14.75
C THR A 317 10.12 21.08 -14.92
N ALA A 318 10.29 21.92 -13.90
CA ALA A 318 11.41 22.86 -13.83
C ALA A 318 12.70 22.23 -13.24
N ILE A 319 12.68 20.93 -12.92
CA ILE A 319 13.81 20.23 -12.30
C ILE A 319 14.82 19.87 -13.39
N SER A 320 16.02 20.43 -13.29
CA SER A 320 17.14 20.15 -14.21
C SER A 320 18.05 19.08 -13.62
N ILE A 321 18.35 18.05 -14.42
CA ILE A 321 19.22 16.93 -14.05
C ILE A 321 20.44 16.90 -14.98
N PRO A 322 21.56 17.52 -14.57
CA PRO A 322 22.73 17.67 -15.43
C PRO A 322 23.50 16.35 -15.62
N ASP A 323 23.58 15.52 -14.59
CA ASP A 323 24.43 14.33 -14.52
C ASP A 323 23.83 13.21 -13.66
N ALA A 324 24.52 12.05 -13.63
CA ALA A 324 24.06 10.86 -12.93
C ALA A 324 24.03 11.02 -11.40
N ALA A 325 24.91 11.85 -10.83
CA ALA A 325 24.91 12.08 -9.38
C ALA A 325 23.68 12.90 -8.95
N ALA A 326 23.30 13.89 -9.77
CA ALA A 326 22.06 14.64 -9.57
C ALA A 326 20.83 13.75 -9.74
N LEU A 327 20.81 12.85 -10.74
CA LEU A 327 19.72 11.89 -10.90
C LEU A 327 19.63 10.93 -9.71
N GLN A 328 20.76 10.37 -9.27
CA GLN A 328 20.78 9.46 -8.12
C GLN A 328 20.30 10.17 -6.84
N SER A 329 20.74 11.41 -6.61
CA SER A 329 20.27 12.21 -5.46
C SER A 329 18.76 12.46 -5.50
N TYR A 330 18.19 12.64 -6.69
CA TYR A 330 16.74 12.77 -6.88
C TYR A 330 16.02 11.45 -6.57
N VAL A 331 16.57 10.32 -7.02
CA VAL A 331 16.03 8.98 -6.76
C VAL A 331 16.08 8.64 -5.28
N ASP A 332 17.22 8.87 -4.62
CA ASP A 332 17.43 8.59 -3.19
C ASP A 332 16.49 9.40 -2.29
N ALA A 333 16.00 10.55 -2.76
CA ALA A 333 15.09 11.42 -2.04
C ALA A 333 13.60 11.04 -2.19
N GLY A 334 13.26 10.08 -3.06
CA GLY A 334 11.88 9.67 -3.34
C GLY A 334 11.64 8.17 -3.23
N ASP A 335 10.42 7.77 -3.58
CA ASP A 335 10.02 6.36 -3.65
C ASP A 335 9.86 5.98 -5.12
N PHE A 336 10.93 5.40 -5.69
CA PHE A 336 10.98 5.04 -7.09
C PHE A 336 11.17 3.54 -7.27
N THR A 337 10.62 3.03 -8.37
CA THR A 337 10.85 1.66 -8.85
C THR A 337 11.28 1.71 -10.30
N CYS A 338 12.37 1.03 -10.64
CA CYS A 338 12.80 0.90 -12.02
C CYS A 338 11.96 -0.17 -12.73
N VAL A 339 11.33 0.22 -13.82
CA VAL A 339 10.52 -0.63 -14.69
C VAL A 339 11.32 -0.99 -15.93
N ASN A 340 11.66 -2.26 -16.08
CA ASN A 340 12.32 -2.79 -17.27
C ASN A 340 11.27 -3.26 -18.26
N PHE A 341 11.22 -2.62 -19.42
CA PHE A 341 10.25 -2.93 -20.46
C PHE A 341 10.60 -4.26 -21.11
N ILE A 342 9.61 -5.01 -21.59
CA ILE A 342 9.83 -6.25 -22.32
C ILE A 342 9.90 -5.98 -23.82
N HIS A 343 10.86 -6.58 -24.51
CA HIS A 343 10.96 -6.47 -25.96
C HIS A 343 9.73 -7.08 -26.63
N ASN A 344 9.13 -6.35 -27.57
CA ASN A 344 7.86 -6.71 -28.19
C ASN A 344 7.92 -8.00 -29.02
N THR A 345 9.12 -8.45 -29.41
CA THR A 345 9.34 -9.68 -30.18
C THR A 345 10.20 -10.71 -29.41
N LEU A 346 10.24 -10.62 -28.07
CA LEU A 346 10.93 -11.61 -27.24
C LEU A 346 10.24 -12.96 -27.35
N LEU A 347 10.95 -13.94 -27.91
CA LEU A 347 10.44 -15.29 -28.17
C LEU A 347 10.32 -16.16 -26.90
N HIS A 348 11.45 -16.41 -26.25
CA HIS A 348 11.53 -17.21 -25.04
C HIS A 348 12.47 -16.51 -24.06
N PRO A 349 12.12 -16.44 -22.77
CA PRO A 349 13.03 -15.89 -21.80
C PRO A 349 14.21 -16.85 -21.58
N HIS A 350 15.32 -16.29 -21.09
CA HIS A 350 16.54 -17.03 -20.82
C HIS A 350 16.48 -17.74 -19.46
N GLY A 351 17.05 -18.94 -19.39
CA GLY A 351 17.18 -19.72 -18.18
C GLY A 351 18.45 -20.56 -18.20
N ILE A 352 18.81 -21.14 -17.06
CA ILE A 352 20.00 -21.99 -16.93
C ILE A 352 19.60 -23.44 -17.22
N SER A 353 20.17 -24.00 -18.28
CA SER A 353 19.98 -25.42 -18.60
C SER A 353 20.72 -26.27 -17.57
N ARG A 354 20.01 -27.24 -16.97
CA ARG A 354 20.62 -28.16 -15.99
C ARG A 354 21.65 -29.09 -16.61
N TYR A 355 21.60 -29.30 -17.93
CA TYR A 355 22.51 -30.20 -18.63
C TYR A 355 23.91 -29.59 -18.79
N ASN A 356 23.99 -28.37 -19.33
CA ASN A 356 25.27 -27.73 -19.65
C ASN A 356 25.61 -26.56 -18.71
N GLN A 357 24.73 -26.22 -17.76
CA GLN A 357 24.88 -25.10 -16.82
C GLN A 357 25.05 -23.73 -17.50
N ALA A 358 24.69 -23.63 -18.78
CA ALA A 358 24.75 -22.40 -19.54
C ALA A 358 23.40 -21.69 -19.52
N GLU A 359 23.44 -20.37 -19.43
CA GLU A 359 22.28 -19.52 -19.66
C GLU A 359 22.03 -19.35 -21.15
N GLY A 360 20.78 -19.59 -21.56
CA GLY A 360 20.35 -19.40 -22.93
C GLY A 360 18.83 -19.30 -23.03
N ALA A 361 18.33 -18.93 -24.20
CA ALA A 361 16.89 -18.93 -24.47
C ALA A 361 16.33 -20.33 -24.19
N MET A 362 15.31 -20.40 -23.33
CA MET A 362 14.68 -21.68 -23.00
C MET A 362 14.03 -22.24 -24.25
N SER A 363 14.48 -23.43 -24.65
CA SER A 363 14.07 -24.04 -25.91
C SER A 363 12.74 -24.77 -25.76
N SER A 364 12.09 -25.02 -26.89
CA SER A 364 10.87 -25.83 -26.95
C SER A 364 11.11 -27.34 -26.79
N TYR A 365 12.37 -27.76 -26.67
CA TYR A 365 12.72 -29.17 -26.49
C TYR A 365 12.57 -29.61 -25.02
N ALA A 366 12.41 -30.92 -24.83
CA ALA A 366 12.40 -31.56 -23.53
C ALA A 366 13.76 -31.41 -22.80
N GLN A 367 13.96 -30.25 -22.19
CA GLN A 367 15.13 -29.92 -21.38
C GLN A 367 14.68 -29.41 -20.01
N ASN A 368 15.58 -29.57 -19.04
CA ASN A 368 15.35 -29.12 -17.67
C ASN A 368 16.04 -27.78 -17.47
N TYR A 369 15.26 -26.80 -17.03
CA TYR A 369 15.76 -25.45 -16.76
C TYR A 369 15.48 -25.03 -15.33
N HIS A 370 16.28 -24.11 -14.85
CA HIS A 370 16.01 -23.38 -13.62
C HIS A 370 16.54 -21.95 -13.76
N GLY A 371 16.05 -21.06 -12.91
CA GLY A 371 16.49 -19.69 -12.91
C GLY A 371 15.56 -18.79 -12.12
N TYR A 372 15.71 -17.50 -12.34
CA TYR A 372 14.86 -16.48 -11.77
C TYR A 372 14.70 -15.33 -12.75
N PHE A 373 13.57 -14.62 -12.62
CA PHE A 373 13.39 -13.29 -13.17
C PHE A 373 13.19 -12.32 -12.01
N GLY A 374 14.12 -11.39 -11.82
CA GLY A 374 14.22 -10.62 -10.60
C GLY A 374 15.65 -10.19 -10.30
N ILE A 375 15.97 -10.03 -9.03
CA ILE A 375 17.31 -9.71 -8.52
C ILE A 375 17.74 -10.81 -7.55
N LEU A 376 18.90 -11.40 -7.80
CA LEU A 376 19.51 -12.36 -6.87
C LEU A 376 21.01 -12.11 -6.80
N ASN A 377 21.54 -11.96 -5.59
CA ASN A 377 22.97 -11.71 -5.35
C ASN A 377 23.53 -10.52 -6.16
N GLY A 378 22.76 -9.44 -6.28
CA GLY A 378 23.13 -8.24 -7.02
C GLY A 378 23.08 -8.37 -8.55
N VAL A 379 22.60 -9.51 -9.07
CA VAL A 379 22.42 -9.73 -10.52
C VAL A 379 20.95 -9.55 -10.88
N THR A 380 20.67 -8.61 -11.77
CA THR A 380 19.32 -8.32 -12.28
C THR A 380 19.05 -9.10 -13.57
N LYS A 381 17.95 -9.86 -13.59
CA LYS A 381 17.44 -10.62 -14.73
C LYS A 381 15.97 -10.30 -14.96
N MET A 382 15.66 -9.12 -15.48
CA MET A 382 14.28 -8.66 -15.66
C MET A 382 14.10 -7.94 -17.00
N GLY A 383 13.10 -8.37 -17.76
CA GLY A 383 12.66 -7.69 -18.99
C GLY A 383 13.69 -7.68 -20.13
N HIS A 384 13.65 -6.59 -20.89
CA HIS A 384 14.45 -6.35 -22.09
C HIS A 384 14.24 -7.42 -23.17
N ASN A 385 15.27 -7.75 -23.93
CA ASN A 385 15.25 -8.79 -24.97
C ASN A 385 15.67 -10.18 -24.47
N LYS A 386 15.68 -10.43 -23.15
CA LYS A 386 16.18 -11.68 -22.57
C LYS A 386 15.28 -12.32 -21.52
N TYR A 387 14.64 -11.53 -20.66
CA TYR A 387 13.97 -12.07 -19.48
C TYR A 387 12.50 -11.63 -19.45
N SER A 388 11.69 -12.40 -18.72
CA SER A 388 10.38 -11.90 -18.28
C SER A 388 10.58 -10.83 -17.19
N ALA A 389 9.56 -10.03 -16.92
CA ALA A 389 9.58 -9.05 -15.84
C ALA A 389 8.28 -9.17 -15.03
N HIS A 390 8.42 -9.18 -13.70
CA HIS A 390 7.30 -9.39 -12.79
C HIS A 390 7.32 -8.33 -11.71
N TYR A 391 6.18 -7.70 -11.51
CA TYR A 391 5.94 -6.67 -10.50
C TYR A 391 4.64 -6.97 -9.77
N ARG A 392 4.48 -6.41 -8.58
CA ARG A 392 3.20 -6.34 -7.87
C ARG A 392 2.81 -4.88 -7.66
N PHE A 393 1.51 -4.62 -7.70
CA PHE A 393 0.94 -3.35 -7.26
C PHE A 393 0.23 -3.60 -5.93
N THR A 394 0.78 -3.05 -4.85
CA THR A 394 0.36 -3.37 -3.48
C THR A 394 -0.95 -2.68 -3.10
N GLU A 395 -1.53 -3.03 -1.95
CA GLU A 395 -2.71 -2.34 -1.40
C GLU A 395 -2.41 -0.87 -1.08
N GLU A 396 -1.17 -0.55 -0.71
CA GLU A 396 -0.67 0.81 -0.53
C GLU A 396 -0.37 1.53 -1.85
N LYS A 397 -0.75 0.93 -3.00
CA LYS A 397 -0.56 1.46 -4.35
C LYS A 397 0.91 1.64 -4.74
N LYS A 398 1.80 0.80 -4.21
CA LYS A 398 3.21 0.80 -4.61
C LYS A 398 3.45 -0.24 -5.68
N LEU A 399 4.13 0.17 -6.74
CA LEU A 399 4.70 -0.76 -7.71
C LEU A 399 6.02 -1.28 -7.13
N GLU A 400 6.15 -2.60 -7.03
CA GLU A 400 7.34 -3.24 -6.51
C GLU A 400 7.75 -4.39 -7.43
N PRO A 401 9.04 -4.55 -7.74
CA PRO A 401 9.50 -5.72 -8.48
C PRO A 401 9.41 -6.96 -7.58
N ILE A 402 9.26 -8.13 -8.18
CA ILE A 402 9.31 -9.40 -7.44
C ILE A 402 10.29 -10.37 -8.08
N ASN A 403 10.77 -11.30 -7.28
CA ASN A 403 11.55 -12.44 -7.76
C ASN A 403 10.61 -13.58 -8.16
N PHE A 404 10.64 -13.93 -9.44
CA PHE A 404 9.99 -15.10 -10.01
C PHE A 404 11.02 -16.21 -10.16
N PHE A 405 11.09 -17.13 -9.21
CA PHE A 405 11.96 -18.30 -9.30
C PHE A 405 11.24 -19.41 -10.03
N PHE A 406 11.94 -20.12 -10.90
CA PHE A 406 11.37 -21.27 -11.60
C PHE A 406 12.34 -22.44 -11.64
N THR A 407 11.75 -23.63 -11.63
CA THR A 407 12.43 -24.89 -11.89
C THR A 407 11.51 -25.74 -12.74
N SER A 408 12.06 -26.37 -13.77
CA SER A 408 11.35 -27.30 -14.62
C SER A 408 12.11 -28.60 -14.80
N ASN A 409 11.35 -29.68 -14.75
CA ASN A 409 11.80 -31.00 -15.10
C ASN A 409 10.86 -31.53 -16.19
N SER A 410 11.42 -31.76 -17.37
CA SER A 410 10.75 -32.39 -18.49
C SER A 410 11.38 -33.76 -18.73
N GLU A 411 10.57 -34.79 -18.85
CA GLU A 411 11.03 -36.06 -19.38
C GLU A 411 11.38 -35.93 -20.87
N PRO A 412 12.19 -36.84 -21.45
CA PRO A 412 12.49 -36.85 -22.88
C PRO A 412 11.23 -37.00 -23.74
N TYR A 413 11.17 -36.28 -24.87
CA TYR A 413 10.04 -36.26 -25.82
C TYR A 413 9.51 -37.67 -26.20
N LYS A 414 10.36 -38.70 -26.17
CA LYS A 414 9.99 -40.12 -26.40
C LYS A 414 10.84 -41.03 -25.52
N THR A 415 10.22 -41.86 -24.69
CA THR A 415 10.86 -42.96 -23.96
C THR A 415 10.26 -44.30 -24.39
N SER A 416 11.10 -45.29 -24.69
CA SER A 416 10.63 -46.65 -25.00
C SER A 416 10.19 -47.36 -23.71
N ASN A 417 9.01 -48.00 -23.72
CA ASN A 417 8.53 -48.85 -22.64
C ASN A 417 7.99 -50.19 -23.19
N ALA A 418 7.58 -51.11 -22.30
CA ALA A 418 7.14 -52.46 -22.65
C ALA A 418 5.86 -52.53 -23.51
N ASN A 419 5.09 -51.44 -23.59
CA ASN A 419 3.82 -51.34 -24.33
C ASN A 419 3.90 -50.36 -25.53
N GLY A 420 5.08 -49.84 -25.87
CA GLY A 420 5.29 -48.87 -26.97
C GLY A 420 6.21 -47.70 -26.59
N THR A 421 6.03 -46.54 -27.23
CA THR A 421 6.70 -45.28 -26.83
C THR A 421 5.78 -44.50 -25.91
N GLN A 422 6.24 -44.16 -24.70
CA GLN A 422 5.55 -43.25 -23.78
C GLN A 422 6.13 -41.83 -23.94
N ASN A 423 5.29 -40.83 -23.69
CA ASN A 423 5.66 -39.44 -23.82
C ASN A 423 6.13 -38.85 -22.51
N SER A 424 6.78 -37.70 -22.64
CA SER A 424 7.26 -36.92 -21.52
C SER A 424 6.17 -36.32 -20.64
N GLU A 425 6.19 -36.69 -19.36
CA GLU A 425 5.62 -35.87 -18.29
C GLU A 425 6.52 -34.66 -18.02
N GLY A 426 5.90 -33.60 -17.50
CA GLY A 426 6.59 -32.37 -17.20
C GLY A 426 6.10 -31.76 -15.92
N GLU A 427 7.01 -31.24 -15.11
CA GLU A 427 6.71 -30.49 -13.91
C GLU A 427 7.43 -29.17 -13.93
N VAL A 428 6.71 -28.09 -13.66
CA VAL A 428 7.27 -26.78 -13.39
C VAL A 428 6.79 -26.31 -12.03
N THR A 429 7.72 -25.78 -11.25
CA THR A 429 7.47 -25.15 -9.96
C THR A 429 7.96 -23.71 -10.02
N VAL A 430 7.10 -22.80 -9.59
CA VAL A 430 7.38 -21.37 -9.51
C VAL A 430 7.23 -20.92 -8.06
N ALA A 431 8.15 -20.09 -7.60
CA ALA A 431 8.04 -19.40 -6.32
C ALA A 431 8.13 -17.89 -6.55
N LEU A 432 7.20 -17.15 -5.96
CA LEU A 432 7.19 -15.70 -5.99
C LEU A 432 7.69 -15.17 -4.65
N GLN A 433 8.64 -14.25 -4.69
CA GLN A 433 9.23 -13.65 -3.50
C GLN A 433 9.30 -12.13 -3.65
N SER A 434 8.97 -11.39 -2.59
CA SER A 434 9.24 -9.94 -2.56
C SER A 434 10.75 -9.68 -2.55
N MET A 435 11.17 -8.46 -2.87
CA MET A 435 12.58 -8.08 -2.78
C MET A 435 13.11 -8.09 -1.34
N ALA A 436 12.23 -8.03 -0.34
CA ALA A 436 12.59 -8.20 1.07
C ALA A 436 12.80 -9.69 1.47
N GLY A 437 12.60 -10.63 0.55
CA GLY A 437 12.79 -12.06 0.80
C GLY A 437 11.55 -12.80 1.32
N GLU A 438 10.40 -12.13 1.42
CA GLU A 438 9.14 -12.77 1.83
C GLU A 438 8.58 -13.64 0.70
N LEU A 439 8.30 -14.91 1.00
CA LEU A 439 7.64 -15.82 0.06
C LEU A 439 6.16 -15.44 -0.08
N LEU A 440 5.77 -15.03 -1.28
CA LEU A 440 4.40 -14.63 -1.63
C LEU A 440 3.55 -15.82 -2.07
N GLY A 441 4.18 -16.88 -2.57
CA GLY A 441 3.51 -18.14 -2.88
C GLY A 441 4.36 -19.08 -3.72
N MET A 442 4.04 -20.37 -3.62
CA MET A 442 4.63 -21.43 -4.42
C MET A 442 3.56 -22.16 -5.22
N TYR A 443 3.85 -22.41 -6.50
CA TYR A 443 2.90 -22.93 -7.46
C TYR A 443 3.53 -24.02 -8.30
N GLN A 444 2.76 -25.08 -8.58
CA GLN A 444 3.24 -26.21 -9.36
C GLN A 444 2.25 -26.56 -10.45
N TYR A 445 2.75 -26.76 -11.66
CA TYR A 445 1.98 -27.29 -12.77
C TYR A 445 2.63 -28.57 -13.27
N LYS A 446 1.84 -29.64 -13.36
CA LYS A 446 2.24 -30.91 -13.94
C LYS A 446 1.46 -31.12 -15.22
N SER A 447 2.16 -31.30 -16.34
CA SER A 447 1.52 -31.71 -17.59
C SER A 447 1.63 -33.23 -17.73
N LYS A 448 0.51 -33.84 -18.12
CA LYS A 448 0.46 -35.19 -18.65
C LYS A 448 -0.11 -35.12 -20.06
N PRO A 449 0.45 -35.86 -21.03
CA PRO A 449 -0.11 -35.88 -22.36
C PRO A 449 -1.44 -36.64 -22.35
N ASP A 450 -2.47 -36.05 -22.96
CA ASP A 450 -3.80 -36.66 -23.05
C ASP A 450 -3.82 -37.95 -23.90
N HIS A 451 -2.85 -38.11 -24.80
CA HIS A 451 -2.70 -39.26 -25.69
C HIS A 451 -1.24 -39.72 -25.82
N ILE A 452 -1.03 -41.02 -26.04
CA ILE A 452 0.30 -41.64 -26.25
C ILE A 452 0.89 -41.16 -27.60
N GLY A 453 2.17 -40.76 -27.65
CA GLY A 453 2.86 -40.19 -28.83
C GLY A 453 3.07 -38.65 -28.93
N TYR A 454 2.60 -37.82 -27.98
CA TYR A 454 2.59 -36.35 -28.00
C TYR A 454 3.37 -35.66 -26.86
N GLN A 455 4.00 -34.51 -27.15
CA GLN A 455 4.76 -33.70 -26.17
C GLN A 455 3.83 -32.90 -25.24
N GLY A 456 4.18 -32.80 -23.95
CA GLY A 456 3.55 -31.90 -22.97
C GLY A 456 3.88 -30.40 -23.11
N GLY A 457 4.54 -29.98 -24.19
CA GLY A 457 4.85 -28.58 -24.51
C GLY A 457 6.19 -28.08 -23.97
N ILE A 458 6.37 -26.76 -23.89
CA ILE A 458 7.53 -26.11 -23.26
C ILE A 458 7.27 -25.96 -21.76
N MET A 459 7.70 -26.93 -20.97
CA MET A 459 7.41 -26.95 -19.54
C MET A 459 8.12 -25.85 -18.75
N ALA A 460 9.33 -25.46 -19.18
CA ALA A 460 10.17 -24.46 -18.50
C ALA A 460 9.48 -23.13 -18.20
N VAL A 461 8.49 -22.81 -19.02
CA VAL A 461 7.78 -21.53 -19.09
C VAL A 461 6.27 -21.79 -19.17
N ALA A 462 5.84 -22.99 -18.77
CA ALA A 462 4.43 -23.35 -18.81
C ALA A 462 3.62 -22.45 -17.87
N ILE A 463 4.15 -22.08 -16.70
CA ILE A 463 3.62 -21.00 -15.85
C ILE A 463 4.23 -19.68 -16.32
N ASN A 464 3.46 -18.87 -17.05
CA ASN A 464 3.94 -17.57 -17.54
C ASN A 464 3.88 -16.51 -16.46
N CYS A 465 2.77 -16.46 -15.72
CA CYS A 465 2.54 -15.55 -14.63
C CYS A 465 1.50 -16.15 -13.68
N ILE A 466 1.50 -15.72 -12.42
CA ILE A 466 0.48 -16.06 -11.42
C ILE A 466 0.44 -14.98 -10.35
N ASN A 467 -0.74 -14.43 -10.08
CA ASN A 467 -0.92 -13.39 -9.08
C ASN A 467 -0.94 -14.00 -7.68
N PRO A 468 -0.05 -13.57 -6.76
CA PRO A 468 -0.01 -14.11 -5.40
C PRO A 468 -1.24 -13.76 -4.55
N TYR A 469 -1.98 -12.69 -4.88
CA TYR A 469 -3.18 -12.27 -4.16
C TYR A 469 -4.40 -13.15 -4.49
N SER A 470 -4.57 -13.56 -5.76
CA SER A 470 -5.71 -14.39 -6.21
C SER A 470 -5.38 -15.86 -6.43
N GLY A 471 -4.10 -16.20 -6.58
CA GLY A 471 -3.65 -17.52 -7.03
C GLY A 471 -4.03 -17.80 -8.49
N VAL A 472 -4.33 -16.78 -9.28
CA VAL A 472 -4.76 -16.90 -10.69
C VAL A 472 -3.64 -16.47 -11.64
N GLY A 473 -3.48 -17.18 -12.75
CA GLY A 473 -2.42 -16.91 -13.72
C GLY A 473 -2.69 -17.42 -15.12
N ILE A 474 -1.62 -17.62 -15.89
CA ILE A 474 -1.64 -18.13 -17.26
C ILE A 474 -0.74 -19.37 -17.42
N LEU A 475 -1.28 -20.40 -18.07
CA LEU A 475 -0.61 -21.65 -18.40
C LEU A 475 -0.53 -21.95 -19.91
N ASN A 476 0.55 -22.63 -20.33
CA ASN A 476 0.70 -23.35 -21.62
C ASN A 476 0.47 -22.53 -22.91
N GLU A 477 1.26 -21.49 -23.10
CA GLU A 477 1.04 -20.53 -24.21
C GLU A 477 1.52 -20.99 -25.59
N HIS A 478 2.50 -21.89 -25.68
CA HIS A 478 3.26 -22.06 -26.92
C HIS A 478 2.65 -23.02 -27.96
N TYR A 479 3.05 -24.30 -27.91
CA TYR A 479 2.76 -25.30 -28.93
C TYR A 479 2.63 -26.68 -28.30
N LEU A 480 1.53 -27.36 -28.58
CA LEU A 480 1.31 -28.76 -28.24
C LEU A 480 0.75 -29.47 -29.47
N HIS A 481 1.38 -30.55 -29.90
CA HIS A 481 0.89 -31.44 -30.96
C HIS A 481 0.33 -30.72 -32.22
N ASN A 482 1.18 -30.01 -32.97
CA ASN A 482 0.76 -29.32 -34.20
C ASN A 482 -0.33 -28.26 -33.98
N GLN A 483 -0.55 -27.83 -32.74
CA GLN A 483 -1.48 -26.76 -32.39
C GLN A 483 -0.76 -25.68 -31.60
N TYR A 484 -0.94 -24.45 -32.04
CA TYR A 484 -0.51 -23.21 -31.40
C TYR A 484 -1.68 -22.57 -30.63
N GLY A 485 -1.35 -21.66 -29.72
CA GLY A 485 -2.36 -20.85 -29.01
C GLY A 485 -3.20 -21.71 -28.08
N LEU A 486 -2.55 -22.41 -27.15
CA LEU A 486 -3.20 -23.26 -26.16
C LEU A 486 -3.22 -22.65 -24.76
N GLY A 487 -3.05 -21.32 -24.69
CA GLY A 487 -3.08 -20.54 -23.47
C GLY A 487 -4.35 -20.82 -22.67
N ARG A 488 -4.20 -20.98 -21.36
CA ARG A 488 -5.32 -21.15 -20.42
C ARG A 488 -5.12 -20.22 -19.24
N THR A 489 -6.20 -19.65 -18.72
CA THR A 489 -6.18 -19.17 -17.35
C THR A 489 -5.95 -20.35 -16.42
N CYS A 490 -5.33 -20.10 -15.27
CA CYS A 490 -5.15 -21.11 -14.23
C CYS A 490 -5.49 -20.59 -12.86
N ARG A 491 -5.69 -21.51 -11.93
CA ARG A 491 -5.89 -21.20 -10.51
C ARG A 491 -5.18 -22.22 -9.63
N ALA A 492 -4.65 -21.71 -8.53
CA ALA A 492 -4.05 -22.45 -7.43
C ALA A 492 -5.14 -22.99 -6.49
N PHE A 493 -5.00 -24.26 -6.11
CA PHE A 493 -5.83 -24.93 -5.11
C PHE A 493 -5.11 -25.07 -3.76
#